data_AF-A0A812IJ28-F1
#
_entry.id   AF-A0A812IJ28-F1
#
_cell.length_a   1.000
_cell.length_b   1.000
_cell.length_c   1.000
_cell.angle_alpha   90.00
_cell.angle_beta   90.00
_cell.angle_gamma   90.00
#
_symmetry.space_group_name_H-M   'P 1'
#
loop_
_entity.id
_entity.type
_entity.pdbx_description
1 polymer ?
#
loop_
_entity_poly.entity_id
_entity_poly.type
_entity_poly.pdbx_seq_one_letter_code
_entity_poly.pdbx_strand_id
1 'polypeptide(L)'
;MIFQAGYNLFWLDFVQSPIKVSVALHKLEDVVKHFFQAPERKLPYQIKSCISSGNFPDDMKGHVEALSPLEFAWAPVVAAARDIKASLGEEDLQKWRDLFLCASMEVKYVDSMEKRLWASHQCREDMMEIGETAKLSTIEKILAIMETKAMLEKLHGGKTMGAEALETAWRDNVKVSESGRNKEEAIKVGLIDAAVTVYNRLLTENDMERFLRQTEAWKNGPVFDSIYQLEAPLLYR
;
A
#
# COMPACT_ATOMS: atom_id res chain seq x y z
N MET A 1 0.50 11.98 19.50
CA MET A 1 1.97 12.19 19.64
C MET A 1 2.65 11.43 18.51
N ILE A 2 3.76 11.98 18.00
CA ILE A 2 4.53 11.43 16.87
C ILE A 2 5.96 11.22 17.35
N PHE A 3 6.54 10.05 17.08
CA PHE A 3 7.94 9.75 17.33
C PHE A 3 8.67 9.61 16.00
N GLN A 4 9.79 10.28 15.84
CA GLN A 4 10.68 10.13 14.69
C GLN A 4 12.07 9.75 15.18
N ALA A 5 12.53 8.56 14.83
CA ALA A 5 13.84 8.05 15.21
C ALA A 5 14.32 6.95 14.25
N GLY A 6 15.56 6.49 14.46
CA GLY A 6 16.06 5.25 13.88
C GLY A 6 15.50 4.07 14.67
N TYR A 7 14.71 3.22 14.01
CA TYR A 7 14.13 2.01 14.59
C TYR A 7 14.59 0.78 13.83
N ASN A 8 14.48 -0.39 14.44
CA ASN A 8 14.73 -1.63 13.75
C ASN A 8 13.57 -1.93 12.78
N LEU A 9 13.87 -2.10 11.50
CA LEU A 9 12.89 -2.36 10.45
C LEU A 9 12.04 -3.60 10.75
N PHE A 10 12.63 -4.62 11.36
CA PHE A 10 11.95 -5.88 11.74
C PHE A 10 11.00 -5.73 12.93
N TRP A 11 10.83 -4.52 13.47
CA TRP A 11 9.74 -4.27 14.41
C TRP A 11 8.39 -4.11 13.72
N LEU A 12 8.39 -3.85 12.41
CA LEU A 12 7.19 -3.82 11.59
C LEU A 12 6.55 -5.21 11.47
N ASP A 13 5.23 -5.22 11.42
CA ASP A 13 4.48 -6.34 10.87
C ASP A 13 4.48 -6.21 9.34
N PHE A 14 5.15 -7.14 8.66
CA PHE A 14 5.28 -7.17 7.21
C PHE A 14 4.08 -7.81 6.49
N VAL A 15 3.13 -8.33 7.26
CA VAL A 15 1.95 -9.05 6.77
C VAL A 15 0.70 -8.21 6.95
N GLN A 16 0.62 -7.43 8.03
CA GLN A 16 -0.53 -6.59 8.33
C GLN A 16 -0.35 -5.15 7.87
N SER A 17 -1.37 -4.65 7.18
CA SER A 17 -1.56 -3.25 6.80
C SER A 17 -3.03 -2.90 7.03
N PRO A 18 -3.36 -1.65 7.45
CA PRO A 18 -4.75 -1.22 7.59
C PRO A 18 -5.56 -1.39 6.29
N ILE A 19 -4.89 -1.26 5.15
CA ILE A 19 -5.43 -1.55 3.83
C ILE A 19 -4.88 -2.90 3.37
N LYS A 20 -5.78 -3.86 3.17
CA LYS A 20 -5.45 -5.21 2.69
C LYS A 20 -5.28 -5.26 1.18
N VAL A 21 -4.27 -4.55 0.69
CA VAL A 21 -3.81 -4.66 -0.70
C VAL A 21 -2.56 -5.54 -0.71
N SER A 22 -2.55 -6.52 -1.61
CA SER A 22 -1.40 -7.41 -1.78
C SER A 22 -0.20 -6.64 -2.32
N VAL A 23 1.00 -6.97 -1.84
CA VAL A 23 2.25 -6.43 -2.39
C VAL A 23 2.46 -6.98 -3.80
N ALA A 24 2.35 -6.13 -4.82
CA ALA A 24 2.65 -6.53 -6.19
C ALA A 24 4.16 -6.67 -6.39
N LEU A 25 4.60 -7.87 -6.80
CA LEU A 25 6.02 -8.19 -6.99
C LEU A 25 6.71 -7.25 -7.98
N HIS A 26 6.05 -6.88 -9.08
CA HIS A 26 6.64 -5.97 -10.07
C HIS A 26 6.92 -4.58 -9.49
N LYS A 27 6.03 -4.05 -8.63
CA LYS A 27 6.25 -2.76 -7.95
C LYS A 27 7.37 -2.83 -6.95
N LEU A 28 7.44 -3.93 -6.22
CA LEU A 28 8.54 -4.20 -5.30
C LEU A 28 9.89 -4.25 -6.05
N GLU A 29 9.94 -4.94 -7.18
CA GLU A 29 11.11 -4.96 -8.07
C GLU A 29 11.47 -3.55 -8.58
N ASP A 30 10.48 -2.74 -8.94
CA ASP A 30 10.69 -1.35 -9.37
C ASP A 30 11.24 -0.48 -8.23
N VAL A 31 10.72 -0.60 -7.01
CA VAL A 31 11.26 0.10 -5.83
C VAL A 31 12.70 -0.33 -5.56
N VAL A 32 12.99 -1.64 -5.61
CA VAL A 32 14.35 -2.18 -5.47
C VAL A 32 15.28 -1.61 -6.53
N LYS A 33 14.86 -1.61 -7.79
CA LYS A 33 15.65 -1.10 -8.91
C LYS A 33 15.89 0.41 -8.82
N HIS A 34 14.92 1.16 -8.31
CA HIS A 34 15.01 2.62 -8.21
C HIS A 34 15.89 3.04 -7.02
N PHE A 35 15.66 2.46 -5.84
CA PHE A 35 16.27 2.94 -4.58
C PHE A 35 17.44 2.11 -4.08
N PHE A 36 17.58 0.85 -4.50
CA PHE A 36 18.50 -0.12 -3.90
C PHE A 36 19.35 -0.84 -4.96
N GLN A 37 19.99 -0.05 -5.82
CA GLN A 37 20.95 -0.56 -6.81
C GLN A 37 22.26 -1.05 -6.16
N ALA A 38 22.59 -0.51 -4.99
CA ALA A 38 23.72 -0.88 -4.17
C ALA A 38 23.33 -0.93 -2.68
N PRO A 39 24.13 -1.56 -1.81
CA PRO A 39 23.94 -1.55 -0.37
C PRO A 39 23.98 -0.14 0.21
N GLU A 40 22.93 0.21 0.95
CA GLU A 40 22.76 1.53 1.58
C GLU A 40 22.75 1.42 3.10
N ARG A 41 23.19 2.49 3.79
CA ARG A 41 23.14 2.57 5.27
C ARG A 41 21.85 3.17 5.80
N LYS A 42 21.08 3.84 4.94
CA LYS A 42 19.87 4.58 5.33
C LYS A 42 18.79 4.36 4.28
N LEU A 43 17.55 4.35 4.72
CA LEU A 43 16.42 4.40 3.81
C LEU A 43 16.36 5.77 3.11
N PRO A 44 16.09 5.81 1.79
CA PRO A 44 15.92 7.07 1.07
C PRO A 44 14.56 7.74 1.34
N TYR A 45 13.70 7.08 2.12
CA TYR A 45 12.38 7.54 2.52
C TYR A 45 12.13 7.19 3.98
N GLN A 46 11.13 7.83 4.58
CA GLN A 46 10.69 7.54 5.94
C GLN A 46 9.50 6.58 5.91
N ILE A 47 9.58 5.47 6.66
CA ILE A 47 8.44 4.56 6.82
C ILE A 47 7.51 5.12 7.90
N LYS A 48 6.25 5.35 7.55
CA LYS A 48 5.22 5.76 8.49
C LYS A 48 4.54 4.52 9.07
N SER A 49 4.37 4.47 10.38
CA SER A 49 3.72 3.38 11.10
C SER A 49 2.85 3.90 12.23
N CYS A 50 2.04 3.02 12.81
CA CYS A 50 1.19 3.37 13.94
C CYS A 50 1.12 2.31 15.03
N ILE A 51 0.82 2.77 16.24
CA ILE A 51 0.55 1.96 17.42
C ILE A 51 -0.64 2.55 18.19
N SER A 52 -1.24 1.77 19.09
CA SER A 52 -2.25 2.28 20.02
C SER A 52 -1.60 3.08 21.15
N SER A 53 -2.29 4.09 21.64
CA SER A 53 -1.94 4.85 22.83
C SER A 53 -1.74 3.92 24.03
N GLY A 54 -0.68 4.18 24.80
CA GLY A 54 -0.28 3.33 25.93
C GLY A 54 0.74 2.24 25.58
N ASN A 55 0.97 1.98 24.29
CA ASN A 55 2.06 1.10 23.85
C ASN A 55 3.31 1.92 23.50
N PHE A 56 4.46 1.25 23.48
CA PHE A 56 5.72 1.77 22.94
C PHE A 56 6.22 0.88 21.80
N PRO A 57 6.90 1.43 20.77
CA PRO A 57 7.42 0.63 19.66
C PRO A 57 8.32 -0.53 20.14
N ASP A 58 9.14 -0.28 21.15
CA ASP A 58 10.07 -1.24 21.75
C ASP A 58 9.36 -2.47 22.36
N ASP A 59 8.10 -2.33 22.78
CA ASP A 59 7.29 -3.42 23.33
C ASP A 59 6.52 -4.18 22.24
N MET A 60 6.46 -3.63 21.01
CA MET A 60 5.67 -4.13 19.89
C MET A 60 6.53 -4.72 18.76
N LYS A 61 7.70 -5.29 19.09
CA LYS A 61 8.63 -5.86 18.09
C LYS A 61 7.94 -6.93 17.23
N GLY A 62 7.86 -6.69 15.92
CA GLY A 62 7.21 -7.56 14.94
C GLY A 62 5.69 -7.35 14.83
N HIS A 63 5.15 -6.35 15.55
CA HIS A 63 3.73 -6.03 15.63
C HIS A 63 3.44 -4.55 15.38
N VAL A 64 4.45 -3.74 15.02
CA VAL A 64 4.23 -2.34 14.66
C VAL A 64 3.59 -2.28 13.28
N GLU A 65 2.37 -1.77 13.20
CA GLU A 65 1.60 -1.74 11.96
C GLU A 65 2.12 -0.66 11.02
N ALA A 66 2.43 -1.03 9.77
CA ALA A 66 2.87 -0.08 8.75
C ALA A 66 1.67 0.71 8.20
N LEU A 67 1.77 2.04 8.19
CA LEU A 67 0.86 2.90 7.44
C LEU A 67 1.33 3.08 6.00
N SER A 68 2.66 3.11 5.80
CA SER A 68 3.28 3.13 4.48
C SER A 68 2.94 1.88 3.66
N PRO A 69 2.90 2.00 2.32
CA PRO A 69 2.84 0.85 1.43
C PRO A 69 3.93 -0.19 1.75
N LEU A 70 3.52 -1.45 1.90
CA LEU A 70 4.41 -2.54 2.31
C LEU A 70 5.53 -2.81 1.29
N GLU A 71 5.35 -2.41 0.02
CA GLU A 71 6.40 -2.44 -1.01
C GLU A 71 7.69 -1.75 -0.53
N PHE A 72 7.56 -0.63 0.18
CA PHE A 72 8.69 0.17 0.67
C PHE A 72 9.35 -0.44 1.90
N ALA A 73 8.62 -1.20 2.72
CA ALA A 73 9.20 -1.95 3.82
C ALA A 73 9.93 -3.21 3.31
N TRP A 74 9.34 -3.91 2.34
CA TRP A 74 9.90 -5.14 1.75
C TRP A 74 11.10 -4.88 0.83
N ALA A 75 11.17 -3.74 0.14
CA ALA A 75 12.23 -3.44 -0.82
C ALA A 75 13.66 -3.61 -0.27
N PRO A 76 14.05 -3.02 0.87
CA PRO A 76 15.39 -3.23 1.42
C PRO A 76 15.66 -4.71 1.78
N VAL A 77 14.64 -5.45 2.22
CA VAL A 77 14.76 -6.89 2.54
C VAL A 77 15.07 -7.70 1.28
N VAL A 78 14.35 -7.43 0.18
CA VAL A 78 14.57 -8.10 -1.11
C VAL A 78 15.94 -7.73 -1.71
N ALA A 79 16.32 -6.45 -1.63
CA ALA A 79 17.62 -5.99 -2.10
C ALA A 79 18.78 -6.64 -1.33
N ALA A 80 18.70 -6.69 0.00
CA ALA A 80 19.69 -7.39 0.81
C ALA A 80 19.75 -8.89 0.49
N ALA A 81 18.60 -9.54 0.30
CA ALA A 81 18.56 -10.96 -0.07
C ALA A 81 19.21 -11.22 -1.45
N ARG A 82 19.04 -10.32 -2.42
CA ARG A 82 19.73 -10.36 -3.72
C ARG A 82 21.25 -10.30 -3.51
N ASP A 83 21.70 -9.35 -2.72
CA ASP A 83 23.13 -9.06 -2.50
C ASP A 83 23.83 -10.18 -1.69
N ILE A 84 23.14 -10.75 -0.70
CA ILE A 84 23.62 -11.93 0.04
C ILE A 84 23.79 -13.12 -0.89
N LYS A 85 22.82 -13.36 -1.79
CA LYS A 85 22.92 -14.44 -2.80
C LYS A 85 24.05 -14.21 -3.80
N ALA A 86 24.40 -12.96 -4.06
CA ALA A 86 25.53 -12.58 -4.91
C ALA A 86 26.89 -12.66 -4.18
N SER A 87 26.91 -13.04 -2.89
CA SER A 87 28.12 -13.14 -2.06
C SER A 87 28.91 -11.83 -1.99
N LEU A 88 28.22 -10.69 -1.83
CA LEU A 88 28.90 -9.42 -1.57
C LEU A 88 29.74 -9.49 -0.29
N GLY A 89 30.75 -8.62 -0.20
CA GLY A 89 31.68 -8.59 0.92
C GLY A 89 31.05 -8.13 2.23
N GLU A 90 31.74 -8.43 3.35
CA GLU A 90 31.28 -8.09 4.71
C GLU A 90 30.97 -6.61 4.91
N GLU A 91 31.73 -5.71 4.27
CA GLU A 91 31.49 -4.26 4.36
C GLU A 91 30.10 -3.88 3.82
N ASP A 92 29.67 -4.52 2.74
CA ASP A 92 28.36 -4.29 2.13
C ASP A 92 27.23 -4.89 2.96
N LEU A 93 27.46 -6.08 3.54
CA LEU A 93 26.51 -6.70 4.47
C LEU A 93 26.34 -5.87 5.75
N GLN A 94 27.41 -5.21 6.22
CA GLN A 94 27.33 -4.30 7.36
C GLN A 94 26.49 -3.07 7.05
N LYS A 95 26.50 -2.54 5.81
CA LYS A 95 25.60 -1.44 5.41
C LYS A 95 24.14 -1.85 5.51
N TRP A 96 23.78 -3.03 5.00
CA TRP A 96 22.43 -3.58 5.13
C TRP A 96 22.02 -3.75 6.59
N ARG A 97 22.93 -4.27 7.42
CA ARG A 97 22.70 -4.41 8.86
C ARG A 97 22.42 -3.05 9.52
N ASP A 98 23.22 -2.03 9.23
CA ASP A 98 23.02 -0.68 9.77
C ASP A 98 21.64 -0.12 9.35
N LEU A 99 21.28 -0.29 8.08
CA LEU A 99 19.97 0.12 7.57
C LEU A 99 18.83 -0.59 8.29
N PHE A 100 18.92 -1.92 8.49
CA PHE A 100 17.87 -2.67 9.17
C PHE A 100 17.76 -2.34 10.66
N LEU A 101 18.87 -2.02 11.33
CA LEU A 101 18.86 -1.67 12.76
C LEU A 101 18.45 -0.21 13.01
N CYS A 102 18.64 0.68 12.04
CA CYS A 102 18.44 2.12 12.18
C CYS A 102 17.62 2.72 11.02
N ALA A 103 16.57 2.01 10.60
CA ALA A 103 15.64 2.48 9.58
C ALA A 103 14.94 3.76 10.05
N SER A 104 14.84 4.76 9.16
CA SER A 104 14.12 6.00 9.47
C SER A 104 12.62 5.72 9.50
N MET A 105 12.01 5.80 10.68
CA MET A 105 10.58 5.55 10.86
C MET A 105 9.90 6.69 11.62
N GLU A 106 8.65 6.95 11.25
CA GLU A 106 7.72 7.83 11.94
C GLU A 106 6.60 6.99 12.56
N VAL A 107 6.53 6.91 13.88
CA VAL A 107 5.49 6.16 14.59
C VAL A 107 4.45 7.12 15.17
N LYS A 108 3.18 6.91 14.83
CA LYS A 108 2.05 7.71 15.35
C LYS A 108 1.15 6.89 16.27
N TYR A 109 0.64 7.54 17.32
CA TYR A 109 -0.49 6.98 18.06
C TYR A 109 -1.78 7.16 17.27
N VAL A 110 -2.42 6.03 16.94
CA VAL A 110 -3.71 6.00 16.24
C VAL A 110 -4.58 4.90 16.84
N ASP A 111 -5.54 5.29 17.66
CA ASP A 111 -6.37 4.33 18.42
C ASP A 111 -7.57 3.79 17.64
N SER A 112 -8.11 4.58 16.72
CA SER A 112 -9.25 4.17 15.91
C SER A 112 -8.79 3.42 14.66
N MET A 113 -9.38 2.25 14.42
CA MET A 113 -9.18 1.48 13.19
C MET A 113 -9.53 2.30 11.94
N GLU A 114 -10.60 3.09 12.00
CA GLU A 114 -11.00 3.99 10.91
C GLU A 114 -9.90 5.02 10.62
N LYS A 115 -9.31 5.61 11.67
CA LYS A 115 -8.22 6.57 11.50
C LYS A 115 -6.97 5.92 10.92
N ARG A 116 -6.69 4.65 11.26
CA ARG A 116 -5.57 3.90 10.68
C ARG A 116 -5.78 3.64 9.19
N LEU A 117 -6.99 3.22 8.82
CA LEU A 117 -7.38 3.02 7.42
C LEU A 117 -7.12 4.28 6.60
N TRP A 118 -7.67 5.42 7.03
CA TRP A 118 -7.50 6.67 6.30
C TRP A 118 -6.06 7.19 6.31
N ALA A 119 -5.34 7.02 7.43
CA ALA A 119 -3.93 7.39 7.50
C ALA A 119 -3.07 6.55 6.54
N SER A 120 -3.42 5.28 6.31
CA SER A 120 -2.74 4.43 5.33
C SER A 120 -3.03 4.87 3.90
N HIS A 121 -4.28 5.23 3.57
CA HIS A 121 -4.63 5.79 2.26
C HIS A 121 -3.87 7.09 2.00
N GLN A 122 -3.92 8.02 2.96
CA GLN A 122 -3.18 9.27 2.86
C GLN A 122 -1.67 9.02 2.73
N CYS A 123 -1.12 8.07 3.48
CA CYS A 123 0.31 7.76 3.38
C CYS A 123 0.69 7.26 1.99
N ARG A 124 -0.16 6.44 1.36
CA ARG A 124 0.08 5.97 -0.01
C ARG A 124 0.01 7.13 -1.01
N GLU A 125 -0.96 8.03 -0.86
CA GLU A 125 -1.06 9.25 -1.67
C GLU A 125 0.20 10.13 -1.54
N ASP A 126 0.64 10.40 -0.32
CA ASP A 126 1.85 11.18 -0.06
C ASP A 126 3.09 10.52 -0.70
N MET A 127 3.18 9.19 -0.65
CA MET A 127 4.33 8.45 -1.17
C MET A 127 4.35 8.33 -2.69
N MET A 128 3.27 8.67 -3.39
CA MET A 128 3.31 8.78 -4.86
C MET A 128 4.23 9.91 -5.33
N GLU A 129 4.50 10.91 -4.48
CA GLU A 129 5.49 11.96 -4.78
C GLU A 129 6.92 11.41 -4.82
N ILE A 130 7.17 10.31 -4.10
CA ILE A 130 8.46 9.63 -4.05
C ILE A 130 8.64 8.71 -5.26
N GLY A 131 7.55 8.22 -5.85
CA GLY A 131 7.58 7.45 -7.10
C GLY A 131 6.24 6.84 -7.46
N GLU A 132 6.03 6.58 -8.76
CA GLU A 132 4.80 5.97 -9.29
C GLU A 132 4.57 4.54 -8.77
N THR A 133 5.57 3.91 -8.16
CA THR A 133 5.47 2.57 -7.56
C THR A 133 4.55 2.52 -6.33
N ALA A 134 4.29 3.66 -5.67
CA ALA A 134 3.32 3.73 -4.58
C ALA A 134 1.85 3.70 -5.09
N LYS A 135 1.63 4.05 -6.35
CA LYS A 135 0.31 4.11 -6.98
C LYS A 135 -0.34 2.73 -6.98
N LEU A 136 -1.61 2.65 -6.61
CA LEU A 136 -2.38 1.39 -6.71
C LEU A 136 -2.59 1.02 -8.18
N SER A 137 -2.43 -0.27 -8.50
CA SER A 137 -2.85 -0.80 -9.81
C SER A 137 -4.38 -0.82 -9.90
N THR A 138 -4.91 -1.14 -11.07
CA THR A 138 -6.36 -1.21 -11.28
C THR A 138 -7.03 -2.19 -10.31
N ILE A 139 -6.51 -3.41 -10.15
CA ILE A 139 -7.09 -4.41 -9.25
C ILE A 139 -6.88 -4.03 -7.80
N GLU A 140 -5.68 -3.58 -7.43
CA GLU A 140 -5.40 -3.12 -6.08
C GLU A 140 -6.31 -1.95 -5.67
N LYS A 141 -6.62 -1.03 -6.59
CA LYS A 141 -7.55 0.09 -6.37
C LYS A 141 -8.97 -0.42 -6.12
N ILE A 142 -9.44 -1.39 -6.90
CA ILE A 142 -10.75 -2.03 -6.66
C ILE A 142 -10.77 -2.69 -5.28
N LEU A 143 -9.75 -3.48 -4.93
CA LEU A 143 -9.66 -4.14 -3.62
C LEU A 143 -9.59 -3.14 -2.47
N ALA A 144 -8.85 -2.04 -2.64
CA ALA A 144 -8.76 -0.96 -1.66
C ALA A 144 -10.13 -0.29 -1.43
N ILE A 145 -10.88 -0.01 -2.49
CA ILE A 145 -12.25 0.55 -2.40
C ILE A 145 -13.17 -0.43 -1.66
N MET A 146 -13.14 -1.72 -2.03
CA MET A 146 -14.01 -2.74 -1.45
C MET A 146 -13.69 -3.04 0.01
N GLU A 147 -12.41 -3.12 0.38
CA GLU A 147 -12.00 -3.30 1.79
C GLU A 147 -12.37 -2.07 2.63
N THR A 148 -12.19 -0.87 2.09
CA THR A 148 -12.59 0.38 2.76
C THR A 148 -14.09 0.39 2.99
N LYS A 149 -14.88 0.07 1.96
CA LYS A 149 -16.33 -0.08 2.06
C LYS A 149 -16.71 -1.08 3.14
N ALA A 150 -16.21 -2.31 3.08
CA ALA A 150 -16.53 -3.37 4.04
C ALA A 150 -16.14 -2.98 5.48
N MET A 151 -15.01 -2.31 5.67
CA MET A 151 -14.56 -1.86 6.98
C MET A 151 -15.49 -0.78 7.55
N LEU A 152 -15.81 0.26 6.77
CA LEU A 152 -16.71 1.33 7.23
C LEU A 152 -18.11 0.79 7.52
N GLU A 153 -18.64 -0.08 6.68
CA GLU A 153 -19.93 -0.74 6.93
C GLU A 153 -19.90 -1.50 8.26
N LYS A 154 -18.82 -2.26 8.53
CA LYS A 154 -18.64 -2.96 9.81
C LYS A 154 -18.57 -2.00 11.00
N LEU A 155 -17.83 -0.90 10.88
CA LEU A 155 -17.65 0.09 11.95
C LEU A 155 -18.92 0.90 12.23
N HIS A 156 -19.77 1.12 11.23
CA HIS A 156 -21.01 1.88 11.34
C HIS A 156 -22.27 1.00 11.49
N GLY A 157 -22.11 -0.21 12.05
CA GLY A 157 -23.23 -1.07 12.45
C GLY A 157 -23.82 -1.95 11.34
N GLY A 158 -23.02 -2.28 10.32
CA GLY A 158 -23.36 -3.23 9.26
C GLY A 158 -24.26 -2.69 8.15
N LYS A 159 -24.48 -1.38 8.10
CA LYS A 159 -25.32 -0.75 7.06
C LYS A 159 -24.54 -0.64 5.75
N THR A 160 -25.15 -1.03 4.64
CA THR A 160 -24.56 -0.86 3.31
C THR A 160 -24.32 0.62 3.01
N MET A 161 -23.11 0.94 2.60
CA MET A 161 -22.68 2.29 2.25
C MET A 161 -22.76 2.49 0.73
N GLY A 162 -23.58 3.43 0.28
CA GLY A 162 -23.66 3.78 -1.15
C GLY A 162 -22.39 4.45 -1.66
N ALA A 163 -22.24 4.52 -2.99
CA ALA A 163 -21.07 5.11 -3.64
C ALA A 163 -20.88 6.60 -3.29
N GLU A 164 -21.96 7.37 -3.17
CA GLU A 164 -21.91 8.79 -2.75
C GLU A 164 -21.37 8.97 -1.33
N ALA A 165 -21.82 8.12 -0.40
CA ALA A 165 -21.37 8.16 0.99
C ALA A 165 -19.89 7.76 1.09
N LEU A 166 -19.46 6.75 0.33
CA LEU A 166 -18.06 6.32 0.29
C LEU A 166 -17.15 7.38 -0.35
N GLU A 167 -17.59 8.00 -1.46
CA GLU A 167 -16.85 9.11 -2.09
C GLU A 167 -16.68 10.28 -1.13
N THR A 168 -17.74 10.65 -0.42
CA THR A 168 -17.69 11.72 0.59
C THR A 168 -16.72 11.37 1.71
N ALA A 169 -16.81 10.17 2.27
CA ALA A 169 -15.89 9.71 3.30
C ALA A 169 -14.43 9.73 2.81
N TRP A 170 -14.18 9.32 1.56
CA TRP A 170 -12.83 9.35 0.99
C TRP A 170 -12.31 10.78 0.85
N ARG A 171 -13.09 11.66 0.23
CA ARG A 171 -12.73 13.07 0.01
C ARG A 171 -12.46 13.82 1.32
N ASP A 172 -13.24 13.53 2.36
CA ASP A 172 -13.12 14.20 3.64
C ASP A 172 -11.87 13.74 4.43
N ASN A 173 -11.34 12.55 4.12
CA ASN A 173 -10.22 11.94 4.85
C ASN A 173 -8.91 11.86 4.06
N VAL A 174 -8.95 11.91 2.72
CA VAL A 174 -7.78 11.74 1.85
C VAL A 174 -7.61 12.95 0.93
N LYS A 175 -6.47 13.62 1.08
CA LYS A 175 -6.04 14.74 0.25
C LYS A 175 -5.27 14.22 -0.95
N VAL A 176 -5.90 14.33 -2.12
CA VAL A 176 -5.29 13.99 -3.41
C VAL A 176 -4.18 15.00 -3.71
N SER A 177 -2.98 14.52 -4.05
CA SER A 177 -1.85 15.39 -4.38
C SER A 177 -2.10 16.22 -5.64
N GLU A 178 -1.60 17.46 -5.65
CA GLU A 178 -1.81 18.43 -6.76
C GLU A 178 -0.94 18.14 -8.00
N SER A 179 -0.01 17.17 -7.93
CA SER A 179 0.92 16.80 -9.00
C SER A 179 0.21 16.08 -10.18
N GLY A 180 -0.51 16.87 -10.98
CA GLY A 180 -0.57 16.80 -12.45
C GLY A 180 -1.36 15.67 -13.12
N ARG A 181 -1.40 14.42 -12.61
CA ARG A 181 -2.11 13.29 -13.27
C ARG A 181 -3.28 12.71 -12.46
N ASN A 182 -3.45 13.11 -11.19
CA ASN A 182 -4.41 12.50 -10.25
C ASN A 182 -5.85 13.00 -10.33
N LYS A 183 -6.18 14.03 -11.13
CA LYS A 183 -7.58 14.52 -11.24
C LYS A 183 -8.51 13.54 -11.98
N GLU A 184 -7.97 12.77 -12.91
CA GLU A 184 -8.73 11.74 -13.64
C GLU A 184 -8.92 10.48 -12.80
N GLU A 185 -8.02 10.22 -11.85
CA GLU A 185 -8.03 9.06 -10.97
C GLU A 185 -8.64 9.28 -9.59
N ALA A 186 -9.13 10.50 -9.32
CA ALA A 186 -9.83 10.81 -8.08
C ALA A 186 -10.97 9.82 -7.85
N ILE A 187 -11.09 9.33 -6.61
CA ILE A 187 -12.19 8.46 -6.20
C ILE A 187 -13.49 9.24 -6.34
N LYS A 188 -14.27 8.91 -7.35
CA LYS A 188 -15.57 9.52 -7.69
C LYS A 188 -16.65 8.45 -7.59
N VAL A 189 -17.89 8.89 -7.45
CA VAL A 189 -19.08 8.00 -7.40
C VAL A 189 -19.07 6.96 -8.52
N GLY A 190 -18.91 7.39 -9.78
CA GLY A 190 -18.87 6.47 -10.93
C GLY A 190 -17.71 5.48 -10.91
N LEU A 191 -16.55 5.87 -10.35
CA LEU A 191 -15.42 4.95 -10.20
C LEU A 191 -15.70 3.88 -9.14
N ILE A 192 -16.36 4.27 -8.04
CA ILE A 192 -16.78 3.36 -6.98
C ILE A 192 -17.83 2.38 -7.52
N ASP A 193 -18.83 2.87 -8.24
CA ASP A 193 -19.86 2.01 -8.86
C ASP A 193 -19.24 1.01 -9.82
N ALA A 194 -18.31 1.46 -10.67
CA ALA A 194 -17.56 0.58 -11.57
C ALA A 194 -16.74 -0.46 -10.80
N ALA A 195 -16.05 -0.04 -9.72
CA ALA A 195 -15.27 -0.94 -8.88
C ALA A 195 -16.13 -2.00 -8.21
N VAL A 196 -17.30 -1.62 -7.69
CA VAL A 196 -18.26 -2.55 -7.08
C VAL A 196 -18.80 -3.53 -8.12
N THR A 197 -19.14 -3.05 -9.31
CA THR A 197 -19.60 -3.89 -10.43
C THR A 197 -18.54 -4.90 -10.84
N VAL A 198 -17.32 -4.45 -11.09
CA VAL A 198 -16.19 -5.29 -11.48
C VAL A 198 -15.86 -6.30 -10.38
N TYR A 199 -15.81 -5.87 -9.12
CA TYR A 199 -15.53 -6.77 -8.01
C TYR A 199 -16.56 -7.90 -7.94
N ASN A 200 -17.85 -7.55 -7.93
CA ASN A 200 -18.94 -8.52 -7.76
C ASN A 200 -19.11 -9.47 -8.95
N ARG A 201 -18.72 -9.05 -10.17
CA ARG A 201 -18.93 -9.84 -11.40
C ARG A 201 -17.67 -10.51 -11.95
N LEU A 202 -16.47 -10.03 -11.60
CA LEU A 202 -15.20 -10.56 -12.12
C LEU A 202 -14.27 -11.08 -11.04
N LEU A 203 -14.18 -10.40 -9.88
CA LEU A 203 -13.18 -10.74 -8.86
C LEU A 203 -13.71 -11.70 -7.79
N THR A 204 -15.01 -11.95 -7.75
CA THR A 204 -15.63 -13.01 -6.94
C THR A 204 -15.51 -14.39 -7.60
N GLU A 205 -15.22 -14.45 -8.90
CA GLU A 205 -15.00 -15.69 -9.65
C GLU A 205 -13.50 -16.04 -9.68
N ASN A 206 -13.13 -17.16 -9.03
CA ASN A 206 -11.72 -17.56 -8.82
C ASN A 206 -10.85 -17.56 -10.10
N ASP A 207 -11.41 -18.01 -11.23
CA ASP A 207 -10.65 -18.11 -12.48
C ASP A 207 -10.38 -16.74 -13.10
N MET A 208 -11.37 -15.84 -13.06
CA MET A 208 -11.24 -14.48 -13.58
C MET A 208 -10.35 -13.62 -12.67
N GLU A 209 -10.48 -13.76 -11.35
CA GLU A 209 -9.57 -13.11 -10.40
C GLU A 209 -8.12 -13.54 -10.65
N ARG A 210 -7.88 -14.84 -10.80
CA ARG A 210 -6.53 -15.38 -11.07
C ARG A 210 -5.98 -14.87 -12.39
N PHE A 211 -6.80 -14.84 -13.45
CA PHE A 211 -6.40 -14.33 -14.75
C PHE A 211 -6.01 -12.84 -14.68
N LEU A 212 -6.85 -12.00 -14.05
CA LEU A 212 -6.59 -10.58 -13.92
C LEU A 212 -5.34 -10.27 -13.09
N ARG A 213 -5.09 -11.04 -12.02
CA ARG A 213 -3.83 -10.91 -11.25
C ARG A 213 -2.60 -11.31 -12.07
N GLN A 214 -2.74 -12.27 -12.97
CA GLN A 214 -1.65 -12.65 -13.87
C GLN A 214 -1.36 -11.54 -14.88
N THR A 215 -2.38 -10.87 -15.44
CA THR A 215 -2.18 -9.78 -16.41
C THR A 215 -1.53 -8.54 -15.78
N GLU A 216 -1.73 -8.29 -14.48
CA GLU A 216 -0.99 -7.24 -13.76
C GLU A 216 0.51 -7.54 -13.57
N ALA A 217 0.90 -8.82 -13.62
CA ALA A 217 2.30 -9.23 -13.47
C ALA A 217 3.05 -9.28 -14.82
N TRP A 218 2.44 -8.85 -15.92
CA TRP A 218 3.07 -8.89 -17.23
C TRP A 218 4.17 -7.83 -17.37
N LYS A 219 5.30 -8.23 -17.97
CA LYS A 219 6.50 -7.38 -18.12
C LYS A 219 6.28 -6.11 -18.95
N ASN A 220 5.22 -6.06 -19.77
CA ASN A 220 4.89 -4.90 -20.60
C ASN A 220 3.92 -3.93 -19.92
N GLY A 221 3.66 -4.12 -18.61
CA GLY A 221 2.66 -3.39 -17.86
C GLY A 221 1.29 -4.09 -17.85
N PRO A 222 0.35 -3.57 -17.06
CA PRO A 222 -0.98 -4.15 -16.96
C PRO A 222 -1.72 -4.02 -18.29
N VAL A 223 -2.44 -5.08 -18.68
CA VAL A 223 -3.33 -5.06 -19.87
C VAL A 223 -4.48 -4.08 -19.69
N PHE A 224 -4.91 -3.86 -18.43
CA PHE A 224 -5.98 -2.96 -18.06
C PHE A 224 -5.46 -1.88 -17.11
N ASP A 225 -5.42 -0.64 -17.58
CA ASP A 225 -4.93 0.52 -16.82
C ASP A 225 -6.05 1.36 -16.18
N SER A 226 -7.31 0.96 -16.40
CA SER A 226 -8.49 1.64 -15.85
C SER A 226 -9.60 0.66 -15.45
N ILE A 227 -10.30 0.97 -14.35
CA ILE A 227 -11.46 0.20 -13.88
C ILE A 227 -12.57 0.17 -14.94
N TYR A 228 -12.75 1.28 -15.68
CA TYR A 228 -13.77 1.37 -16.73
C TYR A 228 -13.49 0.44 -17.92
N GLN A 229 -12.23 0.11 -18.20
CA GLN A 229 -11.91 -0.89 -19.24
C GLN A 229 -12.34 -2.30 -18.81
N LEU A 230 -12.25 -2.61 -17.52
CA LEU A 230 -12.73 -3.87 -16.95
C LEU A 230 -14.26 -3.91 -16.90
N GLU A 231 -14.91 -2.77 -16.64
CA GLU A 231 -16.36 -2.68 -16.58
C GLU A 231 -17.02 -2.73 -17.96
N ALA A 232 -16.44 -2.09 -18.98
CA ALA A 232 -17.02 -1.98 -20.33
C ALA A 232 -17.59 -3.30 -20.90
N PRO A 233 -16.88 -4.45 -20.89
CA PRO A 233 -17.43 -5.70 -21.39
C PRO A 233 -18.58 -6.28 -20.55
N LEU A 234 -18.74 -5.85 -19.29
CA LEU A 234 -19.83 -6.28 -18.39
C LEU A 234 -21.15 -5.58 -18.67
N LEU A 235 -21.13 -4.44 -19.37
CA LEU A 235 -22.33 -3.66 -19.71
C LEU A 235 -23.08 -4.22 -20.94
N TYR A 236 -22.45 -5.11 -21.70
CA TYR A 236 -23.01 -5.72 -22.91
C TYR A 236 -23.40 -7.19 -22.73
N ARG A 237 -23.48 -7.67 -21.48
CA ARG A 237 -23.98 -9.00 -21.09
C ARG A 237 -25.34 -8.88 -20.43
#